data_AF-A0A928CSC5-F1
#
_entry.id   AF-A0A928CSC5-F1
#
_cell.length_a   1.000
_cell.length_b   1.000
_cell.length_c   1.000
_cell.angle_alpha   90.00
_cell.angle_beta   90.00
_cell.angle_gamma   90.00
#
_symmetry.space_group_name_H-M   'P 1'
#
loop_
_entity.id
_entity.type
_entity.pdbx_description
1 polymer ?
#
loop_
_entity_poly.entity_id
_entity_poly.type
_entity_poly.pdbx_seq_one_letter_code
_entity_poly.pdbx_strand_id
1 'polypeptide(L)'
;MFNAADVFEELGFPAESWRFMMPGWGGAMAAMPEKIPVLDPEQLQEAFAICSLDPEMQSRILETADAISRQPALKAFLWHACYKMSVVYQSYGSSGPGFNGWAFPEKPLGRNARLFYTLVILSVVPEAVRNFRRQQVSEDVIRATLNLQRGMELSIQRHGEPGSDPAVIYWWRHYARGRLFTLGRFQYKIAELFQFGALLRNRKNGCKILLAEPDFKFNAEGFSVQTGLESDTDQVTVFEESGDRYSGYAVHPAGYILPGVRTFAKSEWEAVLRRGDPLLDMHIPGGGGMTPEAAHDSFAFAFRFFREHFAGRYVPAIICRSWIFNTQFEAMLPDSNLAALMRKCYLFPCVSSGKDGFYFLFGRDYEKPADAPHDTSYRRAMLSVLERGDRLRLGGMLFLEEDLKHYFEEPYRKRFVL
;
A
#
# COMPACT_ATOMS: atom_id res chain seq x y z
N MET A 1 33.79 -3.14 19.17
CA MET A 1 32.74 -3.20 18.14
C MET A 1 31.75 -4.26 18.58
N PHE A 2 30.45 -3.96 18.64
CA PHE A 2 29.45 -4.93 19.10
C PHE A 2 29.34 -6.10 18.11
N ASN A 3 29.53 -7.34 18.58
CA ASN A 3 29.27 -8.52 17.76
C ASN A 3 27.75 -8.72 17.65
N ALA A 4 27.25 -9.03 16.45
CA ALA A 4 25.81 -9.20 16.21
C ALA A 4 25.22 -10.37 17.02
N ALA A 5 25.91 -11.50 17.08
CA ALA A 5 25.42 -12.70 17.76
C ALA A 5 25.29 -12.45 19.27
N ASP A 6 26.31 -11.86 19.89
CA ASP A 6 26.29 -11.52 21.33
C ASP A 6 25.15 -10.56 21.66
N VAL A 7 24.93 -9.54 20.81
CA VAL A 7 23.81 -8.60 20.97
C VAL A 7 22.46 -9.31 20.84
N PHE A 8 22.30 -10.17 19.83
CA PHE A 8 21.03 -10.87 19.62
C PHE A 8 20.70 -11.86 20.75
N GLU A 9 21.72 -12.53 21.29
CA GLU A 9 21.59 -13.41 22.44
C GLU A 9 21.25 -12.62 23.71
N GLU A 10 21.94 -11.50 23.98
CA GLU A 10 21.65 -10.62 25.12
C GLU A 10 20.19 -10.14 25.09
N LEU A 11 19.73 -9.69 23.93
CA LEU A 11 18.36 -9.21 23.70
C LEU A 11 17.31 -10.34 23.66
N GLY A 12 17.74 -11.60 23.64
CA GLY A 12 16.85 -12.76 23.67
C GLY A 12 16.10 -12.99 22.36
N PHE A 13 16.69 -12.65 21.21
CA PHE A 13 16.05 -12.88 19.92
C PHE A 13 16.08 -14.36 19.52
N PRO A 14 14.99 -14.92 18.95
CA PRO A 14 14.99 -16.28 18.44
C PRO A 14 16.04 -16.51 17.34
N ALA A 15 16.80 -17.59 17.39
CA ALA A 15 17.92 -17.85 16.49
C ALA A 15 17.52 -17.85 15.00
N GLU A 16 16.32 -18.31 14.68
CA GLU A 16 15.76 -18.32 13.32
C GLU A 16 15.53 -16.93 12.74
N SER A 17 15.42 -15.90 13.59
CA SER A 17 15.27 -14.50 13.17
C SER A 17 16.60 -13.85 12.80
N TRP A 18 17.73 -14.38 13.29
CA TRP A 18 19.03 -13.74 13.16
C TRP A 18 19.46 -13.58 11.70
N ARG A 19 19.14 -14.56 10.83
CA ARG A 19 19.42 -14.48 9.38
C ARG A 19 18.79 -13.28 8.70
N PHE A 20 17.68 -12.76 9.21
CA PHE A 20 17.00 -11.58 8.66
C PHE A 20 17.56 -10.27 9.20
N MET A 21 18.08 -10.29 10.44
CA MET A 21 18.57 -9.11 11.15
C MET A 21 20.07 -8.88 10.95
N MET A 22 20.88 -9.92 10.82
CA MET A 22 22.34 -9.83 10.71
C MET A 22 22.88 -9.10 9.46
N PRO A 23 22.26 -9.20 8.27
CA PRO A 23 22.79 -8.55 7.08
C PRO A 23 22.96 -7.03 7.25
N GLY A 24 24.16 -6.53 6.95
CA GLY A 24 24.52 -5.11 7.06
C GLY A 24 25.06 -4.65 8.42
N TRP A 25 25.09 -5.52 9.44
CA TRP A 25 25.49 -5.16 10.82
C TRP A 25 26.87 -4.48 10.91
N GLY A 26 27.89 -5.05 10.28
CA GLY A 26 29.24 -4.50 10.34
C GLY A 26 29.33 -3.07 9.80
N GLY A 27 28.63 -2.80 8.68
CA GLY A 27 28.52 -1.45 8.12
C GLY A 27 27.76 -0.50 9.05
N ALA A 28 26.67 -0.97 9.67
CA ALA A 28 25.94 -0.17 10.64
C ALA A 28 26.82 0.20 11.84
N MET A 29 27.52 -0.77 12.46
CA MET A 29 28.37 -0.51 13.62
C MET A 29 29.55 0.41 13.29
N ALA A 30 30.11 0.31 12.08
CA ALA A 30 31.15 1.23 11.61
C ALA A 30 30.64 2.67 11.42
N ALA A 31 29.37 2.83 11.07
CA ALA A 31 28.72 4.13 10.86
C ALA A 31 28.02 4.69 12.12
N MET A 32 28.12 4.00 13.27
CA MET A 32 27.39 4.38 14.47
C MET A 32 27.86 5.73 15.03
N PRO A 33 26.97 6.73 15.16
CA PRO A 33 27.32 8.01 15.73
C PRO A 33 27.51 7.87 17.25
N GLU A 34 28.25 8.80 17.84
CA GLU A 34 28.38 8.88 19.30
C GLU A 34 27.03 9.09 19.99
N LYS A 35 26.15 9.90 19.39
CA LYS A 35 24.78 10.13 19.83
C LYS A 35 23.80 9.73 18.73
N ILE A 36 22.88 8.82 19.05
CA ILE A 36 21.80 8.43 18.14
C ILE A 36 20.71 9.52 18.21
N PRO A 37 20.41 10.23 17.11
CA PRO A 37 19.55 11.41 17.16
C PRO A 37 18.14 11.13 17.69
N VAL A 38 17.54 9.99 17.32
CA VAL A 38 16.17 9.62 17.78
C VAL A 38 16.07 9.19 19.24
N LEU A 39 17.19 9.14 19.97
CA LEU A 39 17.19 8.95 21.43
C LEU A 39 17.27 10.28 22.19
N ASP A 40 17.42 11.41 21.48
CA ASP A 40 17.42 12.74 22.07
C ASP A 40 15.97 13.23 22.29
N PRO A 41 15.56 13.53 23.54
CA PRO A 41 14.22 14.02 23.83
C PRO A 41 13.83 15.28 23.05
N GLU A 42 14.76 16.21 22.81
CA GLU A 42 14.46 17.45 22.08
C GLU A 42 14.07 17.15 20.62
N GLN A 43 14.79 16.24 19.97
CA GLN A 43 14.50 15.83 18.60
C GLN A 43 13.18 15.05 18.49
N LEU A 44 12.86 14.25 19.51
CA LEU A 44 11.59 13.53 19.57
C LEU A 44 10.40 14.49 19.69
N GLN A 45 10.52 15.57 20.46
CA GLN A 45 9.45 16.57 20.60
C GLN A 45 9.09 17.24 19.27
N GLU A 46 10.08 17.57 18.44
CA GLU A 46 9.83 18.09 17.08
C GLU A 46 9.05 17.09 16.22
N ALA A 47 9.41 15.80 16.29
CA ALA A 47 8.71 14.74 15.55
C ALA A 47 7.28 14.51 16.06
N PHE A 48 7.06 14.55 17.38
CA PHE A 48 5.75 14.37 18.00
C PHE A 48 4.75 15.42 17.54
N ALA A 49 5.17 16.68 17.48
CA ALA A 49 4.33 17.77 17.01
C ALA A 49 3.79 17.54 15.58
N ILE A 50 4.57 16.86 14.72
CA ILE A 50 4.22 16.62 13.32
C ILE A 50 3.41 15.32 13.18
N CYS A 51 3.78 14.29 13.93
CA CYS A 51 3.19 12.96 13.83
C CYS A 51 1.85 12.80 14.55
N SER A 52 1.33 13.87 15.16
CA SER A 52 0.01 13.92 15.82
C SER A 52 -0.16 12.90 16.95
N LEU A 53 0.94 12.53 17.62
CA LEU A 53 0.93 11.57 18.73
C LEU A 53 0.32 12.22 19.97
N ASP A 54 -0.59 11.51 20.64
CA ASP A 54 -1.17 12.00 21.90
C ASP A 54 -0.13 12.01 23.06
N PRO A 55 -0.38 12.76 24.15
CA PRO A 55 0.59 12.87 25.25
C PRO A 55 0.93 11.55 25.94
N GLU A 56 0.00 10.59 26.00
CA GLU A 56 0.26 9.28 26.60
C GLU A 56 1.24 8.48 25.72
N MET A 57 1.07 8.49 24.40
CA MET A 57 1.99 7.84 23.47
C MET A 57 3.36 8.51 23.49
N GLN A 58 3.41 9.84 23.56
CA GLN A 58 4.68 10.57 23.68
C GLN A 58 5.46 10.14 24.94
N SER A 59 4.79 10.03 26.10
CA SER A 59 5.42 9.57 27.35
C SER A 59 5.99 8.16 27.19
N ARG A 60 5.20 7.21 26.65
CA ARG A 60 5.65 5.82 26.46
C ARG A 60 6.84 5.73 25.49
N ILE A 61 6.87 6.54 24.44
CA ILE A 61 7.99 6.58 23.49
C ILE A 61 9.25 7.13 24.16
N LEU A 62 9.15 8.20 24.96
CA LEU A 62 10.28 8.76 25.70
C LEU A 62 10.84 7.76 26.74
N GLU A 63 9.98 7.07 27.48
CA GLU A 63 10.37 5.99 28.39
C GLU A 63 11.11 4.86 27.66
N THR A 64 10.63 4.50 26.46
CA THR A 64 11.26 3.47 25.62
C THR A 64 12.63 3.93 25.12
N ALA A 65 12.76 5.20 24.71
CA ALA A 65 14.03 5.78 24.27
C ALA A 65 15.06 5.83 25.42
N ASP A 66 14.64 6.22 26.63
CA ASP A 66 15.48 6.23 27.82
C ASP A 66 15.96 4.81 28.18
N ALA A 67 15.07 3.82 28.18
CA ALA A 67 15.42 2.43 28.40
C ALA A 67 16.46 1.91 27.39
N ILE A 68 16.27 2.21 26.10
CA ILE A 68 17.24 1.88 25.05
C ILE A 68 18.58 2.57 25.32
N SER A 69 18.58 3.86 25.66
CA SER A 69 19.79 4.65 25.86
C SER A 69 20.73 4.09 26.94
N ARG A 70 20.18 3.41 27.94
CA ARG A 70 20.90 2.82 29.09
C ARG A 70 21.51 1.45 28.79
N GLN A 71 21.03 0.73 27.78
CA GLN A 71 21.53 -0.62 27.44
C GLN A 71 22.33 -0.61 26.13
N PRO A 72 23.65 -0.92 26.16
CA PRO A 72 24.48 -0.92 24.96
C PRO A 72 23.98 -1.80 23.81
N ALA A 73 23.51 -3.01 24.11
CA ALA A 73 22.94 -3.94 23.12
C ALA A 73 21.71 -3.37 22.41
N LEU A 74 20.78 -2.76 23.16
CA LEU A 74 19.60 -2.11 22.57
C LEU A 74 19.98 -0.91 21.70
N LYS A 75 20.95 -0.08 22.13
CA LYS A 75 21.45 1.04 21.31
C LYS A 75 22.03 0.55 19.99
N ALA A 76 22.87 -0.48 20.04
CA ALA A 76 23.47 -1.06 18.84
C ALA A 76 22.39 -1.60 17.89
N PHE A 77 21.39 -2.31 18.43
CA PHE A 77 20.30 -2.84 17.61
C PHE A 77 19.39 -1.74 17.03
N LEU A 78 19.04 -0.71 17.81
CA LEU A 78 18.28 0.45 17.32
C LEU A 78 19.02 1.15 16.20
N TRP A 79 20.32 1.40 16.38
CA TRP A 79 21.13 2.03 15.35
C TRP A 79 21.17 1.17 14.08
N HIS A 80 21.34 -0.15 14.20
CA HIS A 80 21.30 -1.05 13.06
C HIS A 80 19.97 -0.97 12.30
N ALA A 81 18.85 -0.90 13.01
CA ALA A 81 17.54 -0.72 12.40
C ALA A 81 17.40 0.64 11.68
N CYS A 82 17.87 1.73 12.29
CA CYS A 82 17.88 3.07 11.69
C CYS A 82 18.80 3.15 10.47
N TYR A 83 19.99 2.58 10.55
CA TYR A 83 20.95 2.50 9.45
C TYR A 83 20.37 1.70 8.27
N LYS A 84 19.72 0.57 8.55
CA LYS A 84 19.03 -0.18 7.50
C LYS A 84 17.91 0.65 6.86
N MET A 85 17.12 1.39 7.66
CA MET A 85 16.10 2.29 7.14
C MET A 85 16.72 3.35 6.22
N SER A 86 17.86 3.94 6.58
CA SER A 86 18.56 4.95 5.74
C SER A 86 19.19 4.37 4.47
N VAL A 87 19.48 3.08 4.43
CA VAL A 87 19.92 2.38 3.21
C VAL A 87 18.72 2.04 2.33
N VAL A 88 17.67 1.45 2.90
CA VAL A 88 16.42 1.11 2.19
C VAL A 88 15.76 2.36 1.60
N TYR A 89 15.94 3.49 2.26
CA TYR A 89 15.58 4.83 1.81
C TYR A 89 16.08 5.19 0.40
N GLN A 90 17.19 4.60 -0.06
CA GLN A 90 17.74 4.85 -1.39
C GLN A 90 17.11 3.99 -2.50
N SER A 91 16.23 3.04 -2.16
CA SER A 91 15.60 2.16 -3.16
C SER A 91 14.37 2.78 -3.84
N TYR A 92 14.12 2.37 -5.09
CA TYR A 92 12.94 2.72 -5.90
C TYR A 92 11.96 1.54 -5.98
N GLY A 93 10.72 1.81 -6.38
CA GLY A 93 9.67 0.81 -6.49
C GLY A 93 8.94 0.49 -5.18
N SER A 94 7.86 -0.28 -5.31
CA SER A 94 6.99 -0.69 -4.18
C SER A 94 7.54 -1.88 -3.40
N SER A 95 8.43 -2.69 -4.00
CA SER A 95 9.12 -3.83 -3.40
C SER A 95 10.58 -3.49 -3.06
N GLY A 96 11.05 -3.91 -1.89
CA GLY A 96 12.44 -3.72 -1.47
C GLY A 96 12.75 -4.55 -0.22
N PRO A 97 14.04 -4.81 0.09
CA PRO A 97 14.42 -5.51 1.31
C PRO A 97 13.94 -4.71 2.53
N GLY A 98 12.95 -5.24 3.24
CA GLY A 98 12.36 -4.59 4.41
C GLY A 98 12.89 -5.15 5.72
N PHE A 99 12.02 -5.18 6.72
CA PHE A 99 12.27 -5.72 8.05
C PHE A 99 11.43 -6.99 8.31
N ASN A 100 10.98 -7.66 7.24
CA ASN A 100 10.28 -8.93 7.36
C ASN A 100 11.15 -9.95 8.12
N GLY A 101 10.55 -10.61 9.13
CA GLY A 101 11.26 -11.58 9.98
C GLY A 101 12.13 -10.97 11.08
N TRP A 102 12.13 -9.65 11.27
CA TRP A 102 12.83 -9.01 12.39
C TRP A 102 12.05 -9.21 13.70
N ALA A 103 12.76 -9.54 14.77
CA ALA A 103 12.18 -9.82 16.07
C ALA A 103 11.96 -8.54 16.90
N PHE A 104 11.04 -8.61 17.86
CA PHE A 104 10.85 -7.54 18.85
C PHE A 104 11.77 -7.76 20.07
N PRO A 105 12.36 -6.71 20.65
CA PRO A 105 13.15 -6.80 21.87
C PRO A 105 12.26 -6.91 23.12
N GLU A 106 11.45 -7.98 23.18
CA GLU A 106 10.46 -8.20 24.24
C GLU A 106 11.11 -8.41 25.61
N LYS A 107 12.22 -9.15 25.68
CA LYS A 107 12.94 -9.41 26.93
C LYS A 107 13.32 -8.12 27.68
N PRO A 108 13.95 -7.11 27.04
CA PRO A 108 14.30 -5.87 27.74
C PRO A 108 13.20 -4.79 27.74
N LEU A 109 12.25 -4.78 26.80
CA LEU A 109 11.25 -3.70 26.68
C LEU A 109 9.81 -4.09 27.05
N GLY A 110 9.51 -5.38 27.24
CA GLY A 110 8.19 -5.89 27.59
C GLY A 110 7.09 -5.34 26.67
N ARG A 111 6.03 -4.79 27.27
CA ARG A 111 4.89 -4.18 26.55
C ARG A 111 5.26 -3.03 25.61
N ASN A 112 6.44 -2.43 25.76
CA ASN A 112 6.91 -1.34 24.91
C ASN A 112 7.78 -1.83 23.73
N ALA A 113 7.98 -3.15 23.56
CA ALA A 113 8.85 -3.68 22.52
C ALA A 113 8.44 -3.27 21.10
N ARG A 114 7.14 -3.04 20.84
CA ARG A 114 6.66 -2.56 19.53
C ARG A 114 6.98 -1.08 19.28
N LEU A 115 7.14 -0.27 20.33
CA LEU A 115 7.54 1.13 20.22
C LEU A 115 9.00 1.29 19.78
N PHE A 116 9.83 0.25 19.91
CA PHE A 116 11.16 0.21 19.33
C PHE A 116 11.14 0.55 17.83
N TYR A 117 10.23 -0.06 17.06
CA TYR A 117 10.12 0.20 15.63
C TYR A 117 9.42 1.52 15.31
N THR A 118 8.64 2.07 16.25
CA THR A 118 8.16 3.45 16.17
C THR A 118 9.32 4.45 16.28
N LEU A 119 10.32 4.21 17.13
CA LEU A 119 11.54 5.02 17.15
C LEU A 119 12.31 4.93 15.82
N VAL A 120 12.38 3.74 15.19
CA VAL A 120 12.99 3.60 13.86
C VAL A 120 12.27 4.46 12.82
N ILE A 121 10.94 4.51 12.84
CA ILE A 121 10.14 5.40 12.00
C ILE A 121 10.42 6.87 12.31
N LEU A 122 10.41 7.27 13.58
CA LEU A 122 10.64 8.66 14.00
C LEU A 122 12.02 9.16 13.56
N SER A 123 13.02 8.27 13.41
CA SER A 123 14.35 8.63 12.94
C SER A 123 14.39 9.26 11.54
N VAL A 124 13.40 8.97 10.68
CA VAL A 124 13.33 9.53 9.31
C VAL A 124 12.37 10.72 9.18
N VAL A 125 11.59 11.04 10.22
CA VAL A 125 10.60 12.12 10.20
C VAL A 125 11.22 13.49 9.93
N PRO A 126 12.33 13.90 10.57
CA PRO A 126 12.94 15.20 10.30
C PRO A 126 13.35 15.37 8.83
N GLU A 127 13.86 14.32 8.19
CA GLU A 127 14.19 14.36 6.77
C GLU A 127 12.94 14.40 5.87
N ALA A 128 11.91 13.63 6.21
CA ALA A 128 10.62 13.65 5.51
C ALA A 128 10.06 15.08 5.46
N VAL A 129 10.02 15.76 6.61
CA VAL A 129 9.51 17.12 6.75
C VAL A 129 10.31 18.11 5.91
N ARG A 130 11.65 18.02 5.93
CA ARG A 130 12.50 18.84 5.06
C ARG A 130 12.19 18.61 3.59
N ASN A 131 12.00 17.36 3.17
CA ASN A 131 11.72 17.04 1.78
C ASN A 131 10.32 17.48 1.33
N PHE A 132 9.31 17.41 2.20
CA PHE A 132 7.98 17.96 1.91
C PHE A 132 8.00 19.49 1.83
N ARG A 133 8.67 20.18 2.77
CA ARG A 133 8.79 21.64 2.76
C ARG A 133 9.56 22.17 1.55
N ARG A 134 10.61 21.46 1.11
CA ARG A 134 11.33 21.76 -0.16
C ARG A 134 10.42 21.66 -1.39
N GLN A 135 9.41 20.80 -1.34
CA GLN A 135 8.39 20.65 -2.37
C GLN A 135 7.20 21.60 -2.18
N GLN A 136 7.29 22.54 -1.22
CA GLN A 136 6.28 23.54 -0.89
C GLN A 136 4.92 22.94 -0.51
N VAL A 137 4.92 21.74 0.06
CA VAL A 137 3.71 21.07 0.55
C VAL A 137 3.20 21.79 1.80
N SER A 138 1.90 22.01 1.90
CA SER A 138 1.27 22.65 3.06
C SER A 138 1.46 21.84 4.35
N GLU A 139 1.55 22.53 5.49
CA GLU A 139 1.74 21.88 6.80
C GLU A 139 0.60 20.91 7.13
N ASP A 140 -0.63 21.17 6.69
CA ASP A 140 -1.77 20.27 6.88
C ASP A 140 -1.58 18.94 6.15
N VAL A 141 -1.11 18.99 4.89
CA VAL A 141 -0.80 17.76 4.13
C VAL A 141 0.39 17.04 4.76
N ILE A 142 1.40 17.76 5.26
CA ILE A 142 2.54 17.14 5.97
C ILE A 142 2.06 16.38 7.20
N ARG A 143 1.24 17.01 8.06
CA ARG A 143 0.69 16.38 9.27
C ARG A 143 -0.21 15.19 8.93
N ALA A 144 -1.09 15.32 7.94
CA ALA A 144 -1.94 14.22 7.48
C ALA A 144 -1.13 13.05 6.90
N THR A 145 0.01 13.34 6.25
CA THR A 145 0.89 12.34 5.64
C THR A 145 1.74 11.60 6.67
N LEU A 146 2.22 12.30 7.69
CA LEU A 146 3.12 11.77 8.72
C LEU A 146 2.40 11.36 10.02
N ASN A 147 1.07 11.29 10.01
CA ASN A 147 0.27 10.91 11.17
C ASN A 147 0.56 9.46 11.60
N LEU A 148 1.16 9.30 12.79
CA LEU A 148 1.47 8.01 13.39
C LEU A 148 0.40 7.52 14.35
N GLN A 149 -0.39 8.42 14.93
CA GLN A 149 -1.41 8.09 15.92
C GLN A 149 -2.38 7.04 15.41
N ARG A 150 -2.82 7.17 14.15
CA ARG A 150 -3.71 6.18 13.54
C ARG A 150 -3.08 4.79 13.47
N GLY A 151 -1.77 4.72 13.24
CA GLY A 151 -1.01 3.47 13.28
C GLY A 151 -0.98 2.87 14.68
N MET A 152 -0.82 3.70 15.72
CA MET A 152 -0.82 3.26 17.11
C MET A 152 -2.17 2.64 17.51
N GLU A 153 -3.28 3.31 17.17
CA GLU A 153 -4.64 2.82 17.41
C GLU A 153 -4.90 1.47 16.72
N LEU A 154 -4.47 1.33 15.47
CA LEU A 154 -4.59 0.07 14.73
C LEU A 154 -3.73 -1.04 15.34
N SER A 155 -2.55 -0.72 15.87
CA SER A 155 -1.72 -1.68 16.60
C SER A 155 -2.42 -2.14 17.88
N ILE A 156 -3.00 -1.23 18.66
CA ILE A 156 -3.75 -1.56 19.87
C ILE A 156 -4.94 -2.47 19.53
N GLN A 157 -5.70 -2.16 18.48
CA GLN A 157 -6.84 -2.97 18.06
C GLN A 157 -6.46 -4.39 17.61
N ARG A 158 -5.30 -4.55 16.99
CA ARG A 158 -4.85 -5.85 16.46
C ARG A 158 -4.11 -6.69 17.49
N HIS A 159 -3.35 -6.03 18.37
CA HIS A 159 -2.31 -6.68 19.17
C HIS A 159 -2.39 -6.34 20.66
N GLY A 160 -3.30 -5.47 21.08
CA GLY A 160 -3.45 -5.01 22.47
C GLY A 160 -2.45 -3.95 22.91
N GLU A 161 -1.40 -3.70 22.13
CA GLU A 161 -0.32 -2.76 22.46
C GLU A 161 -0.03 -1.79 21.30
N PRO A 162 0.36 -0.53 21.57
CA PRO A 162 0.75 0.42 20.54
C PRO A 162 2.14 0.10 20.00
N GLY A 163 2.40 0.55 18.77
CA GLY A 163 3.72 0.46 18.15
C GLY A 163 3.64 0.20 16.66
N SER A 164 4.70 -0.37 16.11
CA SER A 164 4.82 -0.57 14.66
C SER A 164 5.39 -1.94 14.33
N ASP A 165 4.83 -2.57 13.30
CA ASP A 165 5.28 -3.89 12.86
C ASP A 165 6.47 -3.76 11.89
N PRO A 166 7.55 -4.54 12.07
CA PRO A 166 8.69 -4.54 11.16
C PRO A 166 8.29 -4.73 9.70
N ALA A 167 7.27 -5.57 9.46
CA ALA A 167 6.78 -5.86 8.13
C ALA A 167 6.27 -4.62 7.35
N VAL A 168 5.92 -3.53 8.03
CA VAL A 168 5.35 -2.33 7.40
C VAL A 168 6.22 -1.08 7.53
N ILE A 169 7.20 -1.04 8.45
CA ILE A 169 7.99 0.19 8.68
C ILE A 169 8.81 0.61 7.45
N TYR A 170 9.21 -0.33 6.59
CA TYR A 170 9.96 -0.05 5.35
C TYR A 170 9.19 0.90 4.39
N TRP A 171 7.87 0.98 4.53
CA TRP A 171 7.02 1.91 3.77
C TRP A 171 7.36 3.38 4.05
N TRP A 172 7.90 3.68 5.25
CA TRP A 172 8.26 5.03 5.65
C TRP A 172 9.37 5.65 4.81
N ARG A 173 10.09 4.85 4.01
CA ARG A 173 11.00 5.36 2.97
C ARG A 173 10.30 6.30 1.99
N HIS A 174 9.03 6.05 1.67
CA HIS A 174 8.28 6.87 0.72
C HIS A 174 7.95 8.25 1.29
N TYR A 175 7.62 8.33 2.59
CA TYR A 175 7.42 9.60 3.28
C TYR A 175 8.74 10.34 3.45
N ALA A 176 9.80 9.64 3.84
CA ALA A 176 11.14 10.21 3.94
C ALA A 176 11.58 10.85 2.62
N ARG A 177 11.28 10.23 1.46
CA ARG A 177 11.60 10.78 0.13
C ARG A 177 10.63 11.88 -0.33
N GLY A 178 9.59 12.17 0.45
CA GLY A 178 8.52 13.08 0.07
C GLY A 178 7.80 12.65 -1.21
N ARG A 179 7.55 11.35 -1.38
CA ARG A 179 6.95 10.77 -2.60
C ARG A 179 5.50 10.35 -2.44
N LEU A 180 5.02 10.19 -1.21
CA LEU A 180 3.69 9.69 -0.87
C LEU A 180 2.99 10.72 0.01
N PHE A 181 1.74 11.06 -0.34
CA PHE A 181 1.00 12.16 0.29
C PHE A 181 -0.40 11.70 0.67
N THR A 182 -0.85 11.97 1.90
CA THR A 182 -2.25 11.79 2.30
C THR A 182 -3.05 13.00 1.83
N LEU A 183 -3.99 12.78 0.91
CA LEU A 183 -4.81 13.84 0.31
C LEU A 183 -6.29 13.45 0.47
N GLY A 184 -6.90 13.88 1.58
CA GLY A 184 -8.24 13.41 1.96
C GLY A 184 -8.19 11.98 2.52
N ARG A 185 -9.05 11.09 1.99
CA ARG A 185 -9.16 9.72 2.51
C ARG A 185 -7.99 8.80 2.11
N PHE A 186 -7.34 9.06 0.98
CA PHE A 186 -6.35 8.15 0.42
C PHE A 186 -4.95 8.77 0.38
N GLN A 187 -3.97 7.93 0.11
CA GLN A 187 -2.60 8.34 -0.13
C GLN A 187 -2.24 8.16 -1.60
N TYR A 188 -1.37 9.02 -2.12
CA TYR A 188 -1.02 9.02 -3.54
C TYR A 188 0.47 9.23 -3.75
N LYS A 189 1.03 8.51 -4.72
CA LYS A 189 2.38 8.74 -5.25
C LYS A 189 2.35 8.59 -6.77
N ILE A 190 3.33 9.16 -7.47
CA ILE A 190 3.53 8.80 -8.88
C ILE A 190 4.11 7.39 -8.91
N ALA A 191 3.47 6.48 -9.62
CA ALA A 191 4.03 5.17 -9.89
C ALA A 191 4.70 5.13 -11.26
N GLU A 192 5.72 4.29 -11.32
CA GLU A 192 6.64 4.26 -12.45
C GLU A 192 6.30 3.13 -13.43
N LEU A 193 5.53 2.11 -13.03
CA LEU A 193 5.22 0.94 -13.87
C LEU A 193 3.85 0.32 -13.55
N PHE A 194 2.93 0.35 -14.51
CA PHE A 194 1.72 -0.48 -14.54
C PHE A 194 1.67 -1.32 -15.80
N GLN A 195 0.98 -2.46 -15.68
CA GLN A 195 0.91 -3.47 -16.72
C GLN A 195 -0.55 -3.72 -17.09
N PHE A 196 -0.91 -3.24 -18.28
CA PHE A 196 -2.14 -3.48 -19.03
C PHE A 196 -1.80 -3.25 -20.51
N GLY A 197 -2.66 -3.66 -21.45
CA GLY A 197 -2.45 -3.39 -22.87
C GLY A 197 -2.58 -1.90 -23.17
N ALA A 198 -3.82 -1.41 -23.13
CA ALA A 198 -4.14 0.00 -23.23
C ALA A 198 -5.55 0.28 -22.67
N LEU A 199 -5.78 1.50 -22.17
CA LEU A 199 -7.15 2.00 -22.03
C LEU A 199 -7.51 2.79 -23.28
N LEU A 200 -8.53 2.33 -23.98
CA LEU A 200 -9.07 2.99 -25.16
C LEU A 200 -10.25 3.89 -24.79
N ARG A 201 -10.40 5.00 -25.51
CA ARG A 201 -11.57 5.88 -25.47
C ARG A 201 -12.16 5.98 -26.87
N ASN A 202 -13.47 5.77 -26.98
CA ASN A 202 -14.22 5.98 -28.21
C ASN A 202 -14.34 7.49 -28.47
N ARG A 203 -13.95 7.92 -29.66
CA ARG A 203 -13.91 9.33 -30.06
C ARG A 203 -15.31 9.95 -30.15
N LYS A 204 -16.35 9.17 -30.42
CA LYS A 204 -17.72 9.65 -30.65
C LYS A 204 -18.52 9.76 -29.35
N ASN A 205 -18.48 8.72 -28.51
CA ASN A 205 -19.34 8.63 -27.32
C ASN A 205 -18.57 8.66 -25.99
N GLY A 206 -17.23 8.67 -26.01
CA GLY A 206 -16.40 8.70 -24.82
C GLY A 206 -16.38 7.40 -24.00
N CYS A 207 -16.99 6.30 -24.49
CA CYS A 207 -16.91 4.98 -23.88
C CYS A 207 -15.45 4.57 -23.72
N LYS A 208 -15.12 3.96 -22.58
CA LYS A 208 -13.76 3.50 -22.27
C LYS A 208 -13.71 1.99 -22.21
N ILE A 209 -12.68 1.40 -22.80
CA ILE A 209 -12.44 -0.04 -22.80
C ILE A 209 -10.99 -0.29 -22.44
N LEU A 210 -10.77 -1.05 -21.37
CA LEU A 210 -9.44 -1.53 -21.01
C LEU A 210 -9.15 -2.82 -21.77
N LEU A 211 -8.00 -2.88 -22.43
CA LEU A 211 -7.43 -4.11 -22.97
C LEU A 211 -6.47 -4.70 -21.94
N ALA A 212 -6.67 -5.98 -21.64
CA ALA A 212 -5.93 -6.69 -20.62
C ALA A 212 -4.41 -6.68 -20.89
N GLU A 213 -3.62 -6.83 -19.83
CA GLU A 213 -2.19 -7.12 -19.95
C GLU A 213 -2.00 -8.39 -20.80
N PRO A 214 -1.04 -8.45 -21.75
CA PRO A 214 -0.72 -9.70 -22.44
C PRO A 214 -0.17 -10.77 -21.46
N ASP A 215 -0.29 -12.04 -21.84
CA ASP A 215 0.19 -13.20 -21.08
C ASP A 215 -0.49 -13.38 -19.70
N PHE A 216 -1.68 -12.79 -19.52
CA PHE A 216 -2.49 -12.93 -18.32
C PHE A 216 -3.39 -14.16 -18.41
N LYS A 217 -3.28 -15.06 -17.42
CA LYS A 217 -4.12 -16.26 -17.30
C LYS A 217 -5.43 -15.94 -16.59
N PHE A 218 -6.56 -16.38 -17.17
CA PHE A 218 -7.89 -16.19 -16.60
C PHE A 218 -8.76 -17.43 -16.79
N ASN A 219 -9.72 -17.62 -15.88
CA ASN A 219 -10.65 -18.74 -15.90
C ASN A 219 -11.85 -18.49 -16.84
N ALA A 220 -12.76 -19.46 -16.99
CA ALA A 220 -13.91 -19.36 -17.89
C ALA A 220 -14.84 -18.16 -17.57
N GLU A 221 -14.89 -17.70 -16.31
CA GLU A 221 -15.65 -16.51 -15.90
C GLU A 221 -14.88 -15.19 -16.05
N GLY A 222 -13.64 -15.21 -16.55
CA GLY A 222 -12.85 -14.00 -16.79
C GLY A 222 -12.04 -13.50 -15.59
N PHE A 223 -11.98 -14.25 -14.48
CA PHE A 223 -11.21 -13.86 -13.30
C PHE A 223 -9.78 -14.40 -13.37
N SER A 224 -8.85 -13.70 -12.69
CA SER A 224 -7.46 -14.15 -12.57
C SER A 224 -7.39 -15.55 -11.98
N VAL A 225 -6.58 -16.40 -12.60
CA VAL A 225 -6.16 -17.67 -12.01
C VAL A 225 -5.14 -17.38 -10.90
N GLN A 226 -5.30 -18.00 -9.73
CA GLN A 226 -4.37 -17.79 -8.61
C GLN A 226 -3.02 -18.46 -8.87
N THR A 227 -1.97 -17.90 -8.28
CA THR A 227 -0.60 -18.45 -8.42
C THR A 227 -0.54 -19.92 -8.01
N GLY A 228 0.02 -20.75 -8.89
CA GLY A 228 0.22 -22.18 -8.65
C GLY A 228 -1.00 -23.06 -8.94
N LEU A 229 -2.06 -22.52 -9.54
CA LEU A 229 -3.20 -23.28 -10.02
C LEU A 229 -3.25 -23.33 -11.54
N GLU A 230 -3.83 -24.41 -12.05
CA GLU A 230 -4.22 -24.52 -13.46
C GLU A 230 -5.54 -23.81 -13.71
N SER A 231 -5.65 -23.26 -14.91
CA SER A 231 -6.87 -22.64 -15.41
C SER A 231 -7.83 -23.73 -15.90
N ASP A 232 -9.14 -23.47 -15.86
CA ASP A 232 -10.15 -24.26 -16.57
C ASP A 232 -10.22 -23.91 -18.07
N THR A 233 -9.39 -22.95 -18.53
CA THR A 233 -9.18 -22.62 -19.94
C THR A 233 -7.69 -22.53 -20.29
N ASP A 234 -7.31 -22.90 -21.51
CA ASP A 234 -5.96 -22.68 -22.03
C ASP A 234 -5.72 -21.25 -22.53
N GLN A 235 -6.67 -20.32 -22.28
CA GLN A 235 -6.60 -18.97 -22.80
C GLN A 235 -5.62 -18.11 -21.99
N VAL A 236 -4.78 -17.39 -22.72
CA VAL A 236 -4.00 -16.27 -22.22
C VAL A 236 -4.37 -15.04 -23.01
N THR A 237 -4.38 -13.90 -22.34
CA THR A 237 -4.65 -12.63 -22.99
C THR A 237 -3.52 -12.26 -23.96
N VAL A 238 -3.89 -11.59 -25.04
CA VAL A 238 -2.95 -10.97 -25.99
C VAL A 238 -3.31 -9.50 -26.15
N PHE A 239 -2.31 -8.69 -26.50
CA PHE A 239 -2.50 -7.30 -26.88
C PHE A 239 -1.57 -6.97 -28.05
N GLU A 240 -2.15 -6.43 -29.12
CA GLU A 240 -1.45 -6.02 -30.32
C GLU A 240 -1.91 -4.62 -30.75
N GLU A 241 -0.97 -3.77 -31.14
CA GLU A 241 -1.24 -2.46 -31.75
C GLU A 241 -0.61 -2.42 -33.14
N SER A 242 -1.43 -2.28 -34.18
CA SER A 242 -0.98 -2.06 -35.56
C SER A 242 -1.03 -0.57 -35.92
N GLY A 243 -0.70 -0.22 -37.17
CA GLY A 243 -0.85 1.15 -37.69
C GLY A 243 -2.28 1.70 -37.64
N ASP A 244 -3.30 0.84 -37.77
CA ASP A 244 -4.70 1.26 -37.94
C ASP A 244 -5.67 0.72 -36.87
N ARG A 245 -5.24 -0.23 -36.03
CA ARG A 245 -6.12 -0.86 -35.03
C ARG A 245 -5.41 -1.22 -33.72
N TYR A 246 -6.22 -1.40 -32.68
CA TYR A 246 -5.85 -2.05 -31.43
C TYR A 246 -6.59 -3.39 -31.34
N SER A 247 -5.91 -4.44 -30.90
CA SER A 247 -6.50 -5.76 -30.72
C SER A 247 -6.14 -6.34 -29.36
N GLY A 248 -7.10 -6.94 -28.67
CA GLY A 248 -6.83 -7.64 -27.42
C GLY A 248 -8.08 -8.10 -26.69
N TYR A 249 -7.89 -8.68 -25.51
CA TYR A 249 -9.00 -9.08 -24.64
C TYR A 249 -9.55 -7.86 -23.90
N ALA A 250 -10.83 -7.57 -24.08
CA ALA A 250 -11.49 -6.48 -23.37
C ALA A 250 -11.77 -6.89 -21.91
N VAL A 251 -11.53 -5.97 -20.99
CA VAL A 251 -11.87 -6.13 -19.56
C VAL A 251 -13.19 -5.41 -19.31
N HIS A 252 -14.19 -6.12 -18.79
CA HIS A 252 -15.42 -5.49 -18.34
C HIS A 252 -15.13 -4.60 -17.12
N PRO A 253 -15.72 -3.39 -16.99
CA PRO A 253 -15.45 -2.45 -15.88
C PRO A 253 -15.89 -2.95 -14.50
N ALA A 254 -16.50 -4.13 -14.42
CA ALA A 254 -16.76 -4.86 -13.18
C ALA A 254 -15.61 -5.81 -12.77
N GLY A 255 -14.50 -5.85 -13.50
CA GLY A 255 -13.25 -6.48 -13.06
C GLY A 255 -13.02 -7.91 -13.55
N TYR A 256 -13.58 -8.29 -14.70
CA TYR A 256 -13.35 -9.58 -15.34
C TYR A 256 -13.05 -9.44 -16.83
N ILE A 257 -12.24 -10.33 -17.37
CA ILE A 257 -11.88 -10.41 -18.78
C ILE A 257 -13.05 -11.02 -19.58
N LEU A 258 -13.34 -10.44 -20.74
CA LEU A 258 -14.35 -10.94 -21.66
C LEU A 258 -13.75 -11.94 -22.64
N PRO A 259 -14.50 -12.99 -23.03
CA PRO A 259 -13.96 -14.03 -23.89
C PRO A 259 -13.70 -13.53 -25.32
N GLY A 260 -12.55 -13.96 -25.85
CA GLY A 260 -12.10 -13.72 -27.22
C GLY A 260 -11.51 -12.33 -27.46
N VAL A 261 -10.61 -12.26 -28.44
CA VAL A 261 -10.01 -11.01 -28.90
C VAL A 261 -11.05 -10.10 -29.53
N ARG A 262 -10.92 -8.80 -29.29
CA ARG A 262 -11.70 -7.72 -29.93
C ARG A 262 -10.74 -6.77 -30.65
N THR A 263 -11.21 -6.15 -31.71
CA THR A 263 -10.44 -5.22 -32.55
C THR A 263 -11.13 -3.85 -32.58
N PHE A 264 -10.36 -2.78 -32.42
CA PHE A 264 -10.82 -1.40 -32.34
C PHE A 264 -10.05 -0.53 -33.34
N ALA A 265 -10.76 0.09 -34.29
CA ALA A 265 -10.13 0.95 -35.30
C ALA A 265 -9.66 2.29 -34.70
N LYS A 266 -8.45 2.73 -35.04
CA LYS A 266 -7.86 4.01 -34.55
C LYS A 266 -8.61 5.25 -35.05
N SER A 267 -9.36 5.12 -36.14
CA SER A 267 -10.29 6.13 -36.64
C SER A 267 -11.45 6.40 -35.67
N GLU A 268 -11.82 5.42 -34.84
CA GLU A 268 -12.94 5.50 -33.91
C GLU A 268 -12.50 5.51 -32.45
N TRP A 269 -11.33 4.95 -32.16
CA TRP A 269 -10.80 4.78 -30.81
C TRP A 269 -9.40 5.40 -30.68
N GLU A 270 -9.09 5.87 -29.49
CA GLU A 270 -7.76 6.34 -29.14
C GLU A 270 -7.29 5.73 -27.83
N ALA A 271 -6.02 5.33 -27.75
CA ALA A 271 -5.43 4.93 -26.48
C ALA A 271 -5.13 6.17 -25.62
N VAL A 272 -5.84 6.29 -24.51
CA VAL A 272 -5.69 7.36 -23.51
C VAL A 272 -4.76 6.97 -22.37
N LEU A 273 -4.52 5.68 -22.16
CA LEU A 273 -3.47 5.16 -21.28
C LEU A 273 -2.78 3.96 -21.93
N ARG A 274 -1.47 3.84 -21.70
CA ARG A 274 -0.61 2.77 -22.20
C ARG A 274 0.22 2.15 -21.10
N ARG A 275 0.73 0.94 -21.36
CA ARG A 275 1.76 0.31 -20.54
C ARG A 275 2.95 1.25 -20.33
N GLY A 276 3.36 1.41 -19.09
CA GLY A 276 4.49 2.27 -18.72
C GLY A 276 4.16 3.75 -18.51
N ASP A 277 2.91 4.18 -18.75
CA ASP A 277 2.51 5.53 -18.38
C ASP A 277 2.63 5.73 -16.86
N PRO A 278 3.29 6.80 -16.39
CA PRO A 278 3.33 7.11 -14.97
C PRO A 278 1.97 7.63 -14.50
N LEU A 279 1.35 6.95 -13.54
CA LEU A 279 0.01 7.26 -13.02
C LEU A 279 0.07 7.61 -11.53
N LEU A 280 -1.04 8.11 -10.97
CA LEU A 280 -1.16 8.26 -9.51
C LEU A 280 -1.52 6.91 -8.87
N ASP A 281 -0.54 6.28 -8.22
CA ASP A 281 -0.72 5.07 -7.40
C ASP A 281 -1.37 5.45 -6.08
N MET A 282 -2.62 5.05 -5.93
CA MET A 282 -3.41 5.26 -4.73
C MET A 282 -3.15 4.13 -3.73
N HIS A 283 -2.94 4.50 -2.48
CA HIS A 283 -2.84 3.62 -1.32
C HIS A 283 -3.93 3.94 -0.31
N ILE A 284 -4.33 2.93 0.46
CA ILE A 284 -5.52 2.99 1.32
C ILE A 284 -5.10 2.79 2.78
N PRO A 285 -4.91 3.88 3.55
CA PRO A 285 -4.67 3.78 4.98
C PRO A 285 -5.82 3.07 5.70
N GLY A 286 -5.49 2.34 6.77
CA GLY A 286 -6.48 1.69 7.61
C GLY A 286 -7.43 2.68 8.28
N GLY A 287 -8.68 2.27 8.50
CA GLY A 287 -9.62 3.05 9.32
C GLY A 287 -11.05 3.27 8.81
N GLY A 288 -11.48 2.59 7.75
CA GLY A 288 -12.87 2.68 7.28
C GLY A 288 -13.21 4.01 6.59
N GLY A 289 -14.47 4.43 6.57
CA GLY A 289 -14.87 5.77 6.09
C GLY A 289 -14.65 6.06 4.60
N MET A 290 -14.59 5.03 3.74
CA MET A 290 -14.43 5.19 2.29
C MET A 290 -15.78 5.48 1.60
N THR A 291 -16.55 6.44 2.11
CA THR A 291 -17.81 6.82 1.46
C THR A 291 -17.54 7.31 0.03
N PRO A 292 -18.51 7.24 -0.89
CA PRO A 292 -18.35 7.80 -2.24
C PRO A 292 -17.90 9.26 -2.23
N GLU A 293 -18.39 10.08 -1.31
CA GLU A 293 -18.04 11.50 -1.18
C GLU A 293 -16.60 11.67 -0.71
N ALA A 294 -16.19 10.94 0.33
CA ALA A 294 -14.81 10.99 0.82
C ALA A 294 -13.81 10.51 -0.24
N ALA A 295 -14.19 9.53 -1.06
CA ALA A 295 -13.38 9.07 -2.18
C ALA A 295 -13.33 10.10 -3.32
N HIS A 296 -14.45 10.69 -3.69
CA HIS A 296 -14.53 11.77 -4.67
C HIS A 296 -13.64 12.96 -4.28
N ASP A 297 -13.77 13.44 -3.04
CA ASP A 297 -13.02 14.60 -2.56
C ASP A 297 -11.52 14.32 -2.49
N SER A 298 -11.16 13.08 -2.11
CA SER A 298 -9.79 12.58 -2.15
C SER A 298 -9.22 12.56 -3.58
N PHE A 299 -9.99 12.09 -4.57
CA PHE A 299 -9.57 12.08 -5.98
C PHE A 299 -9.39 13.50 -6.51
N ALA A 300 -10.36 14.38 -6.24
CA ALA A 300 -10.33 15.78 -6.63
C ALA A 300 -9.11 16.51 -6.04
N PHE A 301 -8.83 16.28 -4.75
CA PHE A 301 -7.68 16.85 -4.09
C PHE A 301 -6.37 16.31 -4.69
N ALA A 302 -6.27 14.99 -4.92
CA ALA A 302 -5.10 14.40 -5.55
C ALA A 302 -4.80 15.01 -6.91
N PHE A 303 -5.79 15.08 -7.79
CA PHE A 303 -5.63 15.67 -9.12
C PHE A 303 -5.18 17.13 -9.08
N ARG A 304 -5.79 17.96 -8.22
CA ARG A 304 -5.37 19.36 -8.02
C ARG A 304 -3.93 19.44 -7.51
N PHE A 305 -3.62 18.72 -6.43
CA PHE A 305 -2.31 18.75 -5.79
C PHE A 305 -1.19 18.31 -6.75
N PHE A 306 -1.36 17.18 -7.43
CA PHE A 306 -0.31 16.69 -8.35
C PHE A 306 -0.16 17.57 -9.58
N ARG A 307 -1.21 18.26 -10.02
CA ARG A 307 -1.12 19.24 -11.11
C ARG A 307 -0.31 20.45 -10.69
N GLU A 308 -0.48 20.93 -9.47
CA GLU A 308 0.24 22.09 -8.93
C GLU A 308 1.72 21.78 -8.64
N HIS A 309 2.01 20.60 -8.08
CA HIS A 309 3.36 20.26 -7.62
C HIS A 309 4.19 19.41 -8.61
N PHE A 310 3.55 18.68 -9.53
CA PHE A 310 4.21 17.65 -10.37
C PHE A 310 3.72 17.64 -11.83
N ALA A 311 3.29 18.80 -12.36
CA ALA A 311 2.84 18.92 -13.76
C ALA A 311 3.81 18.26 -14.76
N GLY A 312 3.26 17.51 -15.71
CA GLY A 312 4.01 16.86 -16.79
C GLY A 312 4.77 15.59 -16.40
N ARG A 313 4.69 15.13 -15.14
CA ARG A 313 5.38 13.90 -14.68
C ARG A 313 4.50 12.64 -14.65
N TYR A 314 3.22 12.79 -14.93
CA TYR A 314 2.23 11.72 -14.84
C TYR A 314 1.08 11.97 -15.83
N VAL A 315 0.35 10.91 -16.17
CA VAL A 315 -0.95 11.01 -16.84
C VAL A 315 -2.02 11.17 -15.75
N PRO A 316 -2.99 12.10 -15.89
CA PRO A 316 -4.05 12.35 -14.90
C PRO A 316 -5.07 11.19 -14.74
N ALA A 317 -4.58 10.07 -14.23
CA ALA A 317 -5.36 8.92 -13.84
C ALA A 317 -4.84 8.35 -12.52
N ILE A 318 -5.78 7.89 -11.71
CA ILE A 318 -5.55 7.15 -10.48
C ILE A 318 -5.64 5.67 -10.80
N ILE A 319 -4.76 4.90 -10.18
CA ILE A 319 -4.76 3.44 -10.23
C ILE A 319 -4.46 2.90 -8.83
N CYS A 320 -5.06 1.77 -8.50
CA CYS A 320 -4.75 1.05 -7.27
C CYS A 320 -4.90 -0.44 -7.52
N ARG A 321 -3.99 -1.25 -6.97
CA ARG A 321 -4.10 -2.70 -6.90
C ARG A 321 -4.20 -3.11 -5.44
N SER A 322 -5.30 -3.73 -5.06
CA SER A 322 -5.56 -4.04 -3.65
C SER A 322 -6.59 -5.15 -3.49
N TRP A 323 -6.46 -5.92 -2.42
CA TRP A 323 -7.44 -6.92 -1.98
C TRP A 323 -8.84 -6.32 -1.77
N ILE A 324 -8.88 -5.01 -1.53
CA ILE A 324 -10.11 -4.23 -1.38
C ILE A 324 -10.94 -4.24 -2.68
N PHE A 325 -10.32 -4.24 -3.86
CA PHE A 325 -11.06 -4.29 -5.13
C PHE A 325 -11.43 -5.71 -5.58
N ASN A 326 -11.60 -6.61 -4.61
CA ASN A 326 -12.03 -7.98 -4.86
C ASN A 326 -13.53 -8.01 -5.22
N THR A 327 -13.84 -8.50 -6.43
CA THR A 327 -15.20 -8.62 -6.97
C THR A 327 -16.13 -9.49 -6.13
N GLN A 328 -15.59 -10.44 -5.34
CA GLN A 328 -16.38 -11.22 -4.39
C GLN A 328 -16.99 -10.34 -3.30
N PHE A 329 -16.26 -9.33 -2.80
CA PHE A 329 -16.78 -8.45 -1.75
C PHE A 329 -17.85 -7.50 -2.25
N GLU A 330 -17.78 -7.07 -3.52
CA GLU A 330 -18.87 -6.30 -4.11
C GLU A 330 -20.18 -7.10 -4.13
N ALA A 331 -20.11 -8.37 -4.52
CA ALA A 331 -21.29 -9.25 -4.55
C ALA A 331 -21.81 -9.60 -3.15
N MET A 332 -20.92 -9.85 -2.20
CA MET A 332 -21.29 -10.26 -0.84
C MET A 332 -21.73 -9.10 0.07
N LEU A 333 -21.26 -7.88 -0.21
CA LEU A 333 -21.52 -6.68 0.60
C LEU A 333 -21.95 -5.49 -0.29
N PRO A 334 -23.05 -5.61 -1.06
CA PRO A 334 -23.41 -4.65 -2.13
C PRO A 334 -23.72 -3.23 -1.64
N ASP A 335 -24.19 -3.11 -0.40
CA ASP A 335 -24.55 -1.84 0.26
C ASP A 335 -23.37 -1.19 0.99
N SER A 336 -22.19 -1.80 0.95
CA SER A 336 -21.00 -1.24 1.57
C SER A 336 -20.48 -0.02 0.82
N ASN A 337 -19.86 0.89 1.55
CA ASN A 337 -19.12 2.03 1.01
C ASN A 337 -18.09 1.60 -0.06
N LEU A 338 -17.43 0.46 0.15
CA LEU A 338 -16.47 -0.08 -0.81
C LEU A 338 -17.14 -0.56 -2.09
N ALA A 339 -18.24 -1.31 -2.00
CA ALA A 339 -18.98 -1.74 -3.18
C ALA A 339 -19.50 -0.52 -3.97
N ALA A 340 -19.95 0.53 -3.26
CA ALA A 340 -20.33 1.79 -3.90
C ALA A 340 -19.16 2.48 -4.61
N LEU A 341 -17.96 2.49 -4.02
CA LEU A 341 -16.74 2.99 -4.67
C LEU A 341 -16.36 2.15 -5.89
N MET A 342 -16.41 0.82 -5.78
CA MET A 342 -16.09 -0.13 -6.85
C MET A 342 -16.93 0.08 -8.11
N ARG A 343 -18.21 0.43 -7.96
CA ARG A 343 -19.10 0.77 -9.08
C ARG A 343 -18.73 2.05 -9.83
N LYS A 344 -17.97 2.95 -9.20
CA LYS A 344 -17.58 4.26 -9.74
C LYS A 344 -16.23 4.24 -10.46
N CYS A 345 -15.46 3.17 -10.31
CA CYS A 345 -14.17 3.01 -10.94
C CYS A 345 -14.21 1.97 -12.06
N TYR A 346 -13.22 1.99 -12.95
CA TYR A 346 -13.00 0.92 -13.90
C TYR A 346 -12.21 -0.19 -13.20
N LEU A 347 -12.86 -1.31 -12.89
CA LEU A 347 -12.19 -2.43 -12.25
C LEU A 347 -11.46 -3.32 -13.27
N PHE A 348 -10.38 -3.94 -12.82
CA PHE A 348 -9.64 -4.94 -13.60
C PHE A 348 -9.08 -6.05 -12.72
N PRO A 349 -8.95 -7.29 -13.22
CA PRO A 349 -8.41 -8.40 -12.45
C PRO A 349 -6.90 -8.22 -12.22
N CYS A 350 -6.39 -8.74 -11.11
CA CYS A 350 -4.96 -8.78 -10.81
C CYS A 350 -4.56 -10.19 -10.35
N VAL A 351 -3.30 -10.56 -10.57
CA VAL A 351 -2.73 -11.82 -10.08
C VAL A 351 -2.85 -11.90 -8.57
N SER A 352 -3.41 -13.01 -8.08
CA SER A 352 -3.74 -13.20 -6.67
C SER A 352 -3.03 -14.41 -6.09
N SER A 353 -2.62 -14.31 -4.82
CA SER A 353 -2.11 -15.43 -4.03
C SER A 353 -3.24 -16.35 -3.53
N GLY A 354 -4.50 -15.90 -3.61
CA GLY A 354 -5.66 -16.57 -3.02
C GLY A 354 -5.88 -16.27 -1.53
N LYS A 355 -4.97 -15.54 -0.89
CA LYS A 355 -5.06 -15.11 0.53
C LYS A 355 -4.88 -13.59 0.70
N ASP A 356 -4.97 -12.82 -0.38
CA ASP A 356 -4.70 -11.38 -0.36
C ASP A 356 -5.65 -10.64 0.58
N GLY A 357 -5.10 -9.72 1.38
CA GLY A 357 -5.89 -8.92 2.33
C GLY A 357 -5.99 -9.49 3.73
N PHE A 358 -5.62 -10.76 3.94
CA PHE A 358 -5.80 -11.42 5.23
C PHE A 358 -5.08 -10.69 6.38
N TYR A 359 -3.77 -10.40 6.23
CA TYR A 359 -3.02 -9.61 7.20
C TYR A 359 -3.63 -8.23 7.47
N PHE A 360 -4.23 -7.58 6.47
CA PHE A 360 -4.83 -6.24 6.66
C PHE A 360 -6.11 -6.26 7.49
N LEU A 361 -6.92 -7.32 7.40
CA LEU A 361 -8.13 -7.48 8.22
C LEU A 361 -7.86 -8.07 9.60
N PHE A 362 -6.86 -8.95 9.72
CA PHE A 362 -6.64 -9.76 10.92
C PHE A 362 -5.36 -9.44 11.69
N GLY A 363 -4.40 -8.73 11.08
CA GLY A 363 -3.12 -8.37 11.70
C GLY A 363 -2.13 -9.52 11.86
N ARG A 364 -2.54 -10.76 11.57
CA ARG A 364 -1.74 -11.98 11.62
C ARG A 364 -2.39 -13.06 10.76
N ASP A 365 -1.63 -14.12 10.47
CA ASP A 365 -2.17 -15.33 9.85
C ASP A 365 -2.83 -16.24 10.90
N TYR A 366 -3.79 -17.03 10.44
CA TYR A 366 -4.46 -18.08 11.24
C TYR A 366 -4.35 -19.39 10.46
N GLU A 367 -4.00 -20.48 11.14
CA GLU A 367 -3.88 -21.81 10.50
C GLU A 367 -5.23 -22.27 9.93
N LYS A 368 -6.30 -22.09 10.72
CA LYS A 368 -7.67 -22.34 10.30
C LYS A 368 -8.43 -21.01 10.24
N PRO A 369 -9.08 -20.68 9.11
CA PRO A 369 -9.91 -19.48 9.00
C PRO A 369 -10.96 -19.37 10.11
N ALA A 370 -11.52 -20.49 10.56
CA ALA A 370 -12.54 -20.54 11.62
C ALA A 370 -12.07 -20.00 12.99
N ASP A 371 -10.76 -19.94 13.24
CA ASP A 371 -10.19 -19.43 14.49
C ASP A 371 -10.02 -17.89 14.47
N ALA A 372 -10.19 -17.27 13.30
CA ALA A 372 -10.11 -15.82 13.13
C ALA A 372 -11.42 -15.14 13.58
N PRO A 373 -11.38 -13.88 14.04
CA PRO A 373 -12.57 -13.18 14.52
C PRO A 373 -13.62 -12.89 13.42
N HIS A 374 -14.90 -13.20 13.67
CA HIS A 374 -16.05 -12.92 12.78
C HIS A 374 -16.84 -11.65 13.16
N ASP A 375 -16.21 -10.70 13.85
CA ASP A 375 -16.85 -9.53 14.48
C ASP A 375 -17.26 -8.42 13.49
N THR A 376 -16.70 -8.38 12.28
CA THR A 376 -17.09 -7.42 11.23
C THR A 376 -17.67 -8.09 9.99
N SER A 377 -18.49 -7.37 9.23
CA SER A 377 -19.07 -7.88 7.97
C SER A 377 -18.00 -8.30 6.96
N TYR A 378 -16.89 -7.55 6.85
CA TYR A 378 -15.77 -7.89 5.97
C TYR A 378 -15.00 -9.12 6.43
N ARG A 379 -14.76 -9.28 7.74
CA ARG A 379 -14.12 -10.49 8.26
C ARG A 379 -15.00 -11.70 7.98
N ARG A 380 -16.32 -11.62 8.23
CA ARG A 380 -17.26 -12.69 7.88
C ARG A 380 -17.29 -13.01 6.38
N ALA A 381 -17.31 -11.99 5.52
CA ALA A 381 -17.31 -12.20 4.08
C ALA A 381 -16.01 -12.89 3.60
N MET A 382 -14.86 -12.43 4.06
CA MET A 382 -13.56 -13.05 3.71
C MET A 382 -13.47 -14.49 4.21
N LEU A 383 -13.84 -14.74 5.48
CA LEU A 383 -13.77 -16.07 6.07
C LEU A 383 -14.75 -17.03 5.39
N SER A 384 -15.96 -16.58 5.05
CA SER A 384 -16.93 -17.40 4.32
C SER A 384 -16.41 -17.87 2.95
N VAL A 385 -15.62 -17.07 2.24
CA VAL A 385 -14.94 -17.51 1.00
C VAL A 385 -13.95 -18.63 1.33
N LEU A 386 -13.06 -18.41 2.29
CA LEU A 386 -11.99 -19.36 2.63
C LEU A 386 -12.53 -20.66 3.25
N GLU A 387 -13.58 -20.60 4.07
CA GLU A 387 -14.20 -21.75 4.73
C GLU A 387 -14.94 -22.67 3.75
N ARG A 388 -15.40 -22.15 2.60
CA ARG A 388 -15.93 -22.99 1.50
C ARG A 388 -14.84 -23.68 0.69
N GLY A 389 -13.57 -23.38 0.94
CA GLY A 389 -12.44 -23.83 0.13
C GLY A 389 -12.21 -22.98 -1.12
N ASP A 390 -12.98 -21.90 -1.31
CA ASP A 390 -12.74 -20.93 -2.38
C ASP A 390 -11.47 -20.11 -2.06
N ARG A 391 -10.99 -19.39 -3.07
CA ARG A 391 -9.86 -18.47 -2.93
C ARG A 391 -10.29 -17.02 -3.08
N LEU A 392 -9.58 -16.15 -2.37
CA LEU A 392 -9.75 -14.72 -2.53
C LEU A 392 -9.23 -14.27 -3.90
N ARG A 393 -9.81 -13.19 -4.43
CA ARG A 393 -9.34 -12.53 -5.64
C ARG A 393 -8.61 -11.25 -5.28
N LEU A 394 -7.68 -10.85 -6.15
CA LEU A 394 -7.09 -9.52 -6.15
C LEU A 394 -7.66 -8.74 -7.33
N GLY A 395 -7.94 -7.47 -7.12
CA GLY A 395 -8.39 -6.58 -8.18
C GLY A 395 -7.63 -5.26 -8.16
N GLY A 396 -7.81 -4.51 -9.23
CA GLY A 396 -7.41 -3.13 -9.31
C GLY A 396 -8.55 -2.23 -9.74
N MET A 397 -8.36 -0.94 -9.51
CA MET A 397 -9.23 0.11 -10.03
C MET A 397 -8.41 1.12 -10.83
N LEU A 398 -9.08 1.73 -11.79
CA LEU A 398 -8.58 2.85 -12.56
C LEU A 398 -9.65 3.95 -12.64
N PHE A 399 -9.21 5.21 -12.56
CA PHE A 399 -10.08 6.37 -12.61
C PHE A 399 -9.38 7.56 -13.29
N LEU A 400 -9.99 8.17 -14.31
CA LEU A 400 -9.41 9.31 -15.04
C LEU A 400 -9.94 10.62 -14.47
N GLU A 401 -9.08 11.63 -14.42
CA GLU A 401 -9.44 12.99 -13.97
C GLU A 401 -10.65 13.56 -14.73
N GLU A 402 -10.72 13.32 -16.04
CA GLU A 402 -11.83 13.82 -16.88
C GLU A 402 -13.20 13.25 -16.51
N ASP A 403 -13.22 12.08 -15.84
CA ASP A 403 -14.44 11.40 -15.41
C ASP A 403 -14.89 11.85 -14.02
N LEU A 404 -14.12 12.68 -13.32
CA LEU A 404 -14.45 13.19 -11.99
C LEU A 404 -15.82 13.90 -11.97
N LYS A 405 -16.13 14.68 -13.02
CA LYS A 405 -17.44 15.35 -13.19
C LYS A 405 -18.62 14.40 -13.33
N HIS A 406 -18.37 13.12 -13.67
CA HIS A 406 -19.38 12.08 -13.82
C HIS A 406 -19.26 11.00 -12.74
N TYR A 407 -18.47 11.23 -11.68
CA TYR A 407 -18.16 10.23 -10.65
C TYR A 407 -19.42 9.56 -10.07
N PHE A 408 -20.45 10.36 -9.76
CA PHE A 408 -21.70 9.85 -9.18
C PHE A 408 -22.60 9.13 -10.19
N GLU A 409 -22.33 9.23 -11.50
CA GLU A 409 -23.09 8.58 -12.57
C GLU A 409 -22.59 7.16 -12.91
N GLU A 410 -21.52 6.67 -12.27
CA GLU A 410 -20.85 5.39 -12.59
C GLU A 410 -20.34 5.37 -14.05
N PRO A 411 -19.37 6.25 -14.37
CA PRO A 411 -19.06 6.66 -15.74
C PRO A 411 -18.52 5.52 -16.60
N TYR A 412 -17.99 4.46 -15.99
CA TYR A 412 -17.44 3.31 -16.70
C TYR A 412 -18.49 2.23 -16.95
N ARG A 413 -19.30 1.86 -15.96
CA ARG A 413 -20.26 0.75 -16.08
C ARG A 413 -21.48 1.12 -16.91
N LYS A 414 -22.06 2.31 -16.69
CA LYS A 414 -23.28 2.72 -17.41
C LYS A 414 -23.05 3.14 -18.86
N ARG A 415 -21.81 3.46 -19.21
CA ARG A 415 -21.41 3.86 -20.58
C ARG A 415 -20.66 2.75 -21.32
N PHE A 416 -20.51 1.58 -20.71
CA PHE A 416 -19.81 0.46 -21.30
C PHE A 416 -20.59 -0.11 -22.48
N VAL A 417 -20.00 -0.03 -23.67
CA VAL A 417 -20.53 -0.61 -24.90
C VAL A 417 -19.35 -1.20 -25.66
N LEU A 418 -19.46 -2.47 -26.04
CA LEU A 418 -18.45 -3.22 -26.80
C LEU A 418 -18.71 -3.18 -28.30
#